data_AF-A0A5F8GVD4-F1
#
_entry.id   AF-A0A5F8GVD4-F1
#
_cell.length_a   1.000
_cell.length_b   1.000
_cell.length_c   1.000
_cell.angle_alpha   90.00
_cell.angle_beta   90.00
_cell.angle_gamma   90.00
#
_symmetry.space_group_name_H-M   'P 1'
#
loop_
_entity.id
_entity.type
_entity.pdbx_description
1 polymer ?
#
loop_
_entity_poly.entity_id
_entity_poly.type
_entity_poly.pdbx_seq_one_letter_code
_entity_poly.pdbx_strand_id
1 'polypeptide(L)'
;MPIALGPLPHPSYDATAVYRGFWTVFIVLGVSASLVGVFLLVCGAPFVNARLYKFGGIFLIASGCFFLLLLILFVLWKECAADFQKYILLERSEKCIPENAPVHVHYGWSFLFAAVGTPLVYLSGLLFYFIGQKNMKVPK
;
A
#
# COMPACT_ATOMS: atom_id res chain seq x y z
N MET A 1 -21.24 9.78 0.39
CA MET A 1 -22.09 8.75 1.02
C MET A 1 -22.19 9.09 2.49
N PRO A 2 -23.37 9.44 3.02
CA PRO A 2 -23.53 9.66 4.45
C PRO A 2 -23.57 8.29 5.14
N ILE A 3 -22.78 8.15 6.21
CA ILE A 3 -22.69 6.93 7.00
C ILE A 3 -23.79 7.02 8.05
N ALA A 4 -24.75 6.09 8.02
CA ALA A 4 -25.81 6.02 9.01
C ALA A 4 -25.20 5.69 10.38
N LEU A 5 -25.23 6.66 11.30
CA LEU A 5 -24.83 6.48 12.69
C LEU A 5 -25.99 5.81 13.43
N GLY A 6 -25.87 4.51 13.70
CA GLY A 6 -26.73 3.82 14.66
C GLY A 6 -26.46 4.32 16.10
N PRO A 7 -27.38 4.07 17.06
CA PRO A 7 -27.39 4.74 18.37
C PRO A 7 -26.27 4.37 19.36
N LEU A 8 -25.25 3.61 18.96
CA LEU A 8 -24.17 3.14 19.84
C LEU A 8 -22.84 3.12 19.07
N PRO A 9 -21.74 3.70 19.60
CA PRO A 9 -20.44 3.56 18.98
C PRO A 9 -19.95 2.12 19.18
N HIS A 10 -20.06 1.30 18.13
CA HIS A 10 -19.39 0.01 18.11
C HIS A 10 -17.87 0.26 18.18
N PRO A 11 -17.11 -0.41 19.06
CA PRO A 11 -15.66 -0.16 19.26
C PRO A 11 -14.82 -0.36 17.99
N SER A 12 -15.36 -1.03 16.98
CA SER A 12 -14.81 -1.20 15.63
C SER A 12 -14.80 0.05 14.76
N TYR A 13 -15.74 0.97 14.99
CA TYR A 13 -15.84 2.21 14.22
C TYR A 13 -14.64 3.12 14.48
N ASP A 14 -14.19 3.16 15.74
CA ASP A 14 -13.04 3.96 16.19
C ASP A 14 -11.71 3.42 15.60
N ALA A 15 -11.51 2.09 15.63
CA ALA A 15 -10.36 1.47 15.00
C ALA A 15 -10.32 1.70 13.48
N THR A 16 -11.45 1.60 12.79
CA THR A 16 -11.50 1.78 11.32
C THR A 16 -11.12 3.20 10.89
N ALA A 17 -11.46 4.22 11.68
CA ALA A 17 -11.09 5.60 11.41
C ALA A 17 -9.56 5.82 11.47
N VAL A 18 -8.89 5.25 12.48
CA VAL A 18 -7.44 5.35 12.66
C VAL A 18 -6.68 4.71 11.49
N TYR A 19 -7.06 3.49 11.11
CA TYR A 19 -6.41 2.77 10.00
C TYR A 19 -6.58 3.47 8.65
N ARG A 20 -7.73 4.09 8.41
CA ARG A 20 -7.99 4.87 7.19
C ARG A 20 -7.08 6.09 7.08
N GLY A 21 -6.82 6.76 8.21
CA GLY A 21 -5.85 7.87 8.28
C GLY A 21 -4.46 7.40 7.91
N PHE A 22 -3.95 6.35 8.55
CA PHE A 22 -2.62 5.80 8.28
C PHE A 22 -2.44 5.34 6.84
N TRP A 23 -3.42 4.60 6.27
CA TRP A 23 -3.36 4.19 4.87
C TRP A 23 -3.25 5.39 3.93
N THR A 24 -4.05 6.43 4.16
CA THR A 24 -4.02 7.63 3.31
C THR A 24 -2.65 8.29 3.34
N VAL A 25 -2.03 8.41 4.51
CA VAL A 25 -0.69 8.97 4.66
C VAL A 25 0.35 8.14 3.89
N PHE A 26 0.34 6.81 4.06
CA PHE A 26 1.27 5.94 3.35
C PHE A 26 1.06 5.95 1.83
N ILE A 27 -0.18 6.04 1.33
CA ILE A 27 -0.47 6.19 -0.10
C ILE A 27 0.13 7.50 -0.61
N VAL A 28 -0.13 8.62 0.07
CA VAL A 28 0.36 9.93 -0.36
C VAL A 28 1.89 9.98 -0.36
N LEU A 29 2.54 9.45 0.67
CA LEU A 29 4.00 9.34 0.73
C LEU A 29 4.56 8.42 -0.37
N GLY A 30 3.94 7.26 -0.57
CA GLY A 30 4.35 6.32 -1.63
C GLY A 30 4.22 6.91 -3.02
N VAL A 31 3.11 7.58 -3.32
CA VAL A 31 2.84 8.21 -4.63
C VAL A 31 3.71 9.43 -4.88
N SER A 32 3.91 10.28 -3.88
CA SER A 32 4.80 11.44 -4.01
C SER A 32 6.26 11.03 -4.20
N ALA A 33 6.73 10.02 -3.46
CA ALA A 33 8.06 9.46 -3.64
C ALA A 33 8.25 8.83 -5.02
N SER A 34 7.27 8.09 -5.54
CA SER A 34 7.37 7.50 -6.88
C SER A 34 7.37 8.57 -7.97
N LEU A 35 6.54 9.61 -7.87
CA LEU A 35 6.54 10.74 -8.80
C LEU A 35 7.90 11.45 -8.85
N VAL A 36 8.48 11.76 -7.68
CA VAL A 36 9.80 12.38 -7.59
C VAL A 36 10.89 11.44 -8.13
N GLY A 37 10.84 10.15 -7.79
CA GLY A 37 11.79 9.15 -8.27
C GLY A 37 11.76 9.00 -9.79
N VAL A 38 10.57 8.87 -10.38
CA VAL A 38 10.39 8.77 -11.84
C VAL A 38 10.85 10.05 -12.53
N PHE A 39 10.49 11.23 -12.00
CA PHE A 39 10.94 12.50 -12.56
C PHE A 39 12.48 12.59 -12.59
N LEU A 40 13.15 12.24 -11.49
CA LEU A 40 14.62 12.20 -11.42
C LEU A 40 15.22 11.22 -12.44
N LEU A 41 14.61 10.06 -12.66
CA LEU A 41 15.08 9.08 -13.65
C LEU A 41 14.88 9.56 -15.09
N VAL A 42 13.73 10.17 -15.41
CA VAL A 42 13.44 10.75 -16.72
C VAL A 42 14.41 11.89 -17.03
N CYS A 43 14.71 12.74 -16.06
CA CYS A 43 15.74 13.76 -16.20
C CYS A 43 17.16 13.15 -16.26
N GLY A 44 17.43 12.05 -15.56
CA GLY A 44 18.73 11.39 -15.56
C GLY A 44 19.13 10.78 -16.91
N ALA A 45 18.15 10.31 -17.69
CA ALA A 45 18.37 9.66 -18.99
C ALA A 45 19.09 10.54 -20.03
N PRO A 46 18.66 11.78 -20.33
CA PRO A 46 19.36 12.64 -21.29
C PRO A 46 20.71 13.17 -20.77
N PHE A 47 20.87 13.35 -19.46
CA PHE A 47 22.08 13.96 -18.87
C PHE A 47 23.18 12.97 -18.46
N VAL A 48 22.94 11.65 -18.58
CA VAL A 48 23.89 10.57 -18.20
C VAL A 48 24.51 10.81 -16.82
N ASN A 49 23.72 11.34 -15.89
CA ASN A 49 24.21 11.73 -14.58
C ASN A 49 23.94 10.60 -13.58
N ALA A 50 25.01 9.91 -13.18
CA ALA A 50 24.97 8.79 -12.24
C ALA A 50 24.31 9.14 -10.89
N ARG A 51 24.37 10.42 -10.48
CA ARG A 51 23.74 10.89 -9.24
C ARG A 51 22.21 10.87 -9.34
N LEU A 52 21.63 11.30 -10.46
CA LEU A 52 20.17 11.30 -10.64
C LEU A 52 19.61 9.87 -10.63
N TYR A 53 20.31 8.91 -11.25
CA TYR A 53 19.94 7.51 -11.19
C TYR A 53 19.97 6.93 -9.78
N LYS A 54 21.00 7.28 -9.00
CA LYS A 54 21.09 6.84 -7.60
C LYS A 54 19.96 7.43 -6.76
N PHE A 55 19.71 8.73 -6.82
CA PHE A 55 18.65 9.36 -6.04
C PHE A 55 17.26 8.90 -6.49
N GLY A 56 17.02 8.80 -7.80
CA GLY A 56 15.77 8.26 -8.35
C GLY A 56 15.49 6.83 -7.87
N GLY A 57 16.52 5.97 -7.86
CA GLY A 57 16.43 4.62 -7.30
C GLY A 57 16.08 4.61 -5.81
N ILE A 58 16.70 5.47 -4.99
CA ILE A 58 16.39 5.59 -3.56
C ILE A 58 14.93 5.99 -3.34
N PHE A 59 14.42 6.97 -4.10
CA PHE A 59 13.02 7.38 -4.01
C PHE A 59 12.04 6.27 -4.38
N LEU A 60 12.36 5.46 -5.40
CA LEU A 60 11.55 4.28 -5.76
C LEU A 60 11.60 3.18 -4.69
N ILE A 61 12.75 2.93 -4.08
CA ILE A 61 12.87 1.98 -2.96
C ILE A 61 12.02 2.47 -1.77
N ALA A 62 12.11 3.76 -1.41
CA ALA A 62 11.31 4.34 -0.34
C ALA A 62 9.81 4.22 -0.62
N SER A 63 9.38 4.52 -1.86
CA SER A 63 8.00 4.32 -2.32
C SER A 63 7.54 2.87 -2.15
N GLY A 64 8.35 1.90 -2.60
CA GLY A 64 8.09 0.48 -2.43
C GLY A 64 7.95 0.08 -0.96
N CYS A 65 8.80 0.60 -0.06
CA CYS A 65 8.69 0.36 1.38
C CYS A 65 7.37 0.90 1.95
N PHE A 66 6.93 2.11 1.56
CA PHE A 66 5.66 2.65 2.02
C PHE A 66 4.46 1.81 1.55
N PHE A 67 4.47 1.35 0.30
CA PHE A 67 3.41 0.45 -0.20
C PHE A 67 3.44 -0.92 0.48
N LEU A 68 4.62 -1.46 0.79
CA LEU A 68 4.76 -2.71 1.54
C LEU A 68 4.19 -2.56 2.96
N LEU A 69 4.53 -1.47 3.66
CA LEU A 69 3.95 -1.16 4.97
C LEU A 69 2.43 -1.02 4.91
N LEU A 70 1.91 -0.39 3.85
CA LEU A 70 0.47 -0.30 3.62
C LEU A 70 -0.18 -1.68 3.45
N LEU A 71 0.43 -2.59 2.67
CA LEU A 71 -0.08 -3.94 2.49
C LEU A 71 -0.09 -4.71 3.81
N ILE A 72 0.98 -4.64 4.60
CA ILE A 72 1.04 -5.25 5.93
C ILE A 72 -0.04 -4.66 6.83
N LEU A 73 -0.16 -3.34 6.88
CA LEU A 73 -1.15 -2.67 7.70
C LEU A 73 -2.59 -3.04 7.27
N PHE A 74 -2.81 -3.24 5.97
CA PHE A 74 -4.10 -3.69 5.45
C PHE A 74 -4.40 -5.14 5.86
N VAL A 75 -3.43 -6.04 5.78
CA VAL A 75 -3.58 -7.44 6.24
C VAL A 75 -3.79 -7.50 7.74
N LEU A 76 -3.02 -6.75 8.54
CA LEU A 76 -3.19 -6.67 9.99
C LEU A 76 -4.55 -6.10 10.37
N TRP A 77 -5.04 -5.08 9.68
CA TRP A 77 -6.41 -4.59 9.92
C TRP A 77 -7.44 -5.68 9.62
N LYS A 78 -7.26 -6.40 8.52
CA LYS A 78 -8.14 -7.50 8.09
C LYS A 78 -8.14 -8.67 9.07
N GLU A 79 -7.01 -9.01 9.67
CA GLU A 79 -6.87 -10.13 10.60
C GLU A 79 -7.16 -9.77 12.06
N CYS A 80 -6.76 -8.57 12.51
CA CYS A 80 -6.79 -8.18 13.93
C CYS A 80 -7.91 -7.20 14.30
N ALA A 81 -8.30 -6.28 13.42
CA ALA A 81 -9.25 -5.20 13.76
C ALA A 81 -10.68 -5.48 13.25
N ALA A 82 -10.79 -6.11 12.08
CA ALA A 82 -12.04 -6.62 11.57
C ALA A 82 -12.11 -8.12 11.92
N ASP A 83 -12.58 -8.45 13.13
CA ASP A 83 -12.96 -9.82 13.48
C ASP A 83 -14.18 -10.22 12.62
N PHE A 84 -13.93 -10.59 11.35
CA PHE A 84 -14.95 -10.91 10.36
C PHE A 84 -15.85 -12.05 10.85
N GLN A 85 -15.34 -12.96 11.68
CA GLN A 85 -16.14 -14.05 12.25
C GLN A 85 -17.27 -13.49 13.12
N LYS A 86 -16.98 -12.50 13.98
CA LYS A 86 -17.99 -11.86 14.81
C LYS A 86 -19.02 -11.08 13.99
N TYR A 87 -18.60 -10.38 12.94
CA TYR A 87 -19.51 -9.64 12.04
C TYR A 87 -20.38 -10.56 11.21
N ILE A 88 -19.82 -11.63 10.64
CA ILE A 88 -20.58 -12.61 9.86
C ILE A 88 -21.60 -13.32 10.77
N LEU A 89 -21.23 -13.65 12.01
CA LEU A 89 -22.16 -14.24 12.98
C LEU A 89 -23.27 -13.27 13.41
N LEU A 90 -22.96 -12.00 13.66
CA LEU A 90 -23.94 -10.97 13.99
C LEU A 90 -24.90 -10.69 12.83
N GLU A 91 -24.39 -10.49 11.61
CA GLU A 91 -25.24 -10.23 10.44
C GLU A 91 -26.06 -11.47 10.04
N ARG A 92 -25.53 -12.69 10.25
CA ARG A 92 -26.28 -13.95 10.09
C ARG A 92 -27.42 -14.05 11.12
N SER A 93 -27.22 -13.60 12.36
CA SER A 93 -28.26 -13.58 13.39
C SER A 93 -29.38 -12.59 13.09
N GLU A 94 -29.08 -11.49 12.42
CA GLU A 94 -30.04 -10.43 12.12
C GLU A 94 -30.89 -10.71 10.85
N LYS A 95 -30.36 -11.48 9.89
CA LYS A 95 -31.05 -11.78 8.61
C LYS A 95 -31.65 -13.19 8.47
N CYS A 96 -31.62 -14.04 9.51
CA CYS A 96 -32.14 -15.42 9.45
C CYS A 96 -31.65 -16.19 8.19
N ILE A 97 -30.37 -16.04 7.84
CA ILE A 97 -29.79 -16.73 6.67
C ILE A 97 -29.43 -18.17 7.09
N PRO A 98 -29.82 -19.19 6.31
CA PRO A 98 -29.54 -20.59 6.66
C PRO A 98 -28.03 -20.83 6.85
N GLU A 99 -27.70 -21.63 7.86
CA GLU A 99 -26.37 -21.85 8.46
C GLU A 99 -25.28 -22.29 7.46
N ASN A 100 -25.70 -22.79 6.28
CA ASN A 100 -24.85 -23.49 5.31
C ASN A 100 -24.42 -22.64 4.11
N ALA A 101 -24.73 -21.34 4.05
CA ALA A 101 -24.28 -20.48 2.95
C ALA A 101 -22.85 -19.95 3.22
N PRO A 102 -21.83 -20.32 2.40
CA PRO A 102 -20.47 -19.82 2.57
C PRO A 102 -20.38 -18.37 2.10
N VAL A 103 -20.03 -17.46 3.01
CA VAL A 103 -19.76 -16.05 2.70
C VAL A 103 -18.27 -15.92 2.34
N HIS A 104 -17.97 -15.81 1.05
CA HIS A 104 -16.60 -15.61 0.58
C HIS A 104 -16.25 -14.12 0.54
N VAL A 105 -15.26 -13.72 1.34
CA VAL A 105 -14.72 -12.36 1.35
C VAL A 105 -13.53 -12.29 0.40
N HIS A 106 -13.70 -11.63 -0.74
CA HIS A 106 -12.65 -11.47 -1.75
C HIS A 106 -11.89 -10.15 -1.59
N TYR A 107 -10.60 -10.14 -1.93
CA TYR A 107 -9.81 -8.91 -2.05
C TYR A 107 -10.25 -8.12 -3.30
N GLY A 108 -10.31 -6.79 -3.16
CA GLY A 108 -10.58 -5.93 -4.31
C GLY A 108 -9.42 -5.93 -5.31
N TRP A 109 -9.72 -5.65 -6.57
CA TRP A 109 -8.74 -5.55 -7.66
C TRP A 109 -7.58 -4.60 -7.34
N SER A 110 -7.85 -3.47 -6.69
CA SER A 110 -6.83 -2.50 -6.30
C SER A 110 -5.77 -3.09 -5.37
N PHE A 111 -6.17 -3.99 -4.46
CA PHE A 111 -5.24 -4.65 -3.54
C PHE A 111 -4.36 -5.66 -4.28
N LEU A 112 -4.92 -6.42 -5.22
CA LEU A 112 -4.16 -7.32 -6.09
C LEU A 112 -3.11 -6.57 -6.91
N PHE A 113 -3.49 -5.44 -7.52
CA PHE A 113 -2.55 -4.59 -8.26
C PHE A 113 -1.47 -4.01 -7.34
N ALA A 114 -1.82 -3.57 -6.13
CA ALA A 114 -0.84 -3.06 -5.17
C ALA A 114 0.13 -4.18 -4.72
N ALA A 115 -0.38 -5.38 -4.45
CA ALA A 115 0.42 -6.54 -4.04
C ALA A 115 1.43 -6.97 -5.12
N VAL A 116 1.02 -6.95 -6.39
CA VAL A 116 1.91 -7.28 -7.52
C VAL A 116 2.83 -6.10 -7.88
N GLY A 117 2.33 -4.87 -7.80
CA GLY A 117 3.08 -3.67 -8.15
C GLY A 117 4.20 -3.32 -7.16
N THR A 118 3.99 -3.56 -5.86
CA THR A 118 4.97 -3.26 -4.80
C THR A 118 6.34 -3.92 -5.03
N PRO A 119 6.45 -5.26 -5.24
CA PRO A 119 7.74 -5.88 -5.49
C PRO A 119 8.38 -5.39 -6.80
N LEU A 120 7.58 -5.09 -7.82
CA LEU A 120 8.09 -4.54 -9.09
C LEU A 120 8.71 -3.16 -8.91
N VAL A 121 8.04 -2.26 -8.17
CA VAL A 121 8.58 -0.93 -7.84
C VAL A 121 9.86 -1.04 -7.02
N TYR A 122 9.88 -1.97 -6.04
CA TYR A 122 11.05 -2.19 -5.19
C TYR A 122 12.26 -2.72 -5.98
N LEU A 123 12.05 -3.74 -6.82
CA LEU A 123 13.08 -4.31 -7.70
C LEU A 123 13.60 -3.27 -8.71
N SER A 124 12.70 -2.50 -9.31
CA SER A 124 13.05 -1.39 -10.20
C SER A 124 13.94 -0.36 -9.49
N GLY A 125 13.57 0.06 -8.28
CA GLY A 125 14.36 0.99 -7.47
C GLY A 125 15.76 0.46 -7.15
N LEU A 126 15.87 -0.83 -6.77
CA LEU A 126 17.16 -1.50 -6.54
C LEU A 126 18.05 -1.51 -7.79
N LEU A 127 17.49 -1.86 -8.95
CA LEU A 127 18.22 -1.87 -10.22
C LEU A 127 18.79 -0.48 -10.54
N PHE A 128 17.96 0.56 -10.46
CA PHE A 128 18.42 1.93 -10.72
C PHE A 128 19.44 2.44 -9.70
N TYR A 129 19.29 2.05 -8.43
CA TYR A 129 20.27 2.35 -7.39
C TYR A 129 21.63 1.74 -7.71
N PHE A 130 21.67 0.44 -8.04
CA PHE A 130 22.92 -0.25 -8.39
C PHE A 130 23.56 0.29 -9.66
N ILE A 131 22.76 0.61 -10.69
CA ILE A 131 23.25 1.26 -11.92
C ILE A 131 23.88 2.62 -11.58
N GLY A 132 23.21 3.46 -10.80
CA GLY A 132 23.75 4.74 -10.34
C GLY A 132 25.03 4.58 -9.54
N GLN A 133 25.08 3.60 -8.63
CA GLN A 133 26.26 3.32 -7.81
C GLN A 133 27.46 2.84 -8.65
N LYS A 134 27.24 1.95 -9.62
CA LYS A 134 28.27 1.46 -10.53
C LYS A 134 28.85 2.60 -11.36
N ASN A 135 27.99 3.43 -11.94
CA ASN A 135 28.40 4.56 -12.79
C ASN A 135 29.14 5.67 -12.02
N MET A 136 28.98 5.77 -10.69
CA MET A 136 29.78 6.69 -9.86
C MET A 136 31.17 6.16 -9.51
N LYS A 137 31.39 4.84 -9.53
CA LYS A 137 32.69 4.23 -9.19
C LYS A 137 33.64 4.15 -10.38
N VAL A 138 33.14 4.28 -11.60
CA VAL A 138 33.96 4.36 -12.81
C VAL A 138 34.29 5.84 -13.03
N PRO A 139 35.54 6.29 -12.81
CA PRO A 139 35.93 7.64 -13.18
C PRO A 139 35.81 7.79 -14.71
N LYS A 140 35.15 8.88 -15.14
CA LYS A 140 35.18 9.32 -16.55
C LYS A 140 36.51 9.97 -16.84
#